data_AF-A0A380SAU4-F1
#
_entry.id   AF-A0A380SAU4-F1
#
_cell.length_a   1.000
_cell.length_b   1.000
_cell.length_c   1.000
_cell.angle_alpha   90.00
_cell.angle_beta   90.00
_cell.angle_gamma   90.00
#
_symmetry.space_group_name_H-M   'P 1'
#
loop_
_entity.id
_entity.type
_entity.pdbx_description
1 polymer ?
#
loop_
_entity_poly.entity_id
_entity_poly.type
_entity_poly.pdbx_seq_one_letter_code
_entity_poly.pdbx_strand_id
1 'polypeptide(L)' 'MGNYVWSAQNRVFLAEALLPSYDDAGWNLSDIIKIDDSIYIEFNGNPPVGKQRGVINGMPAWVDLPPRPVGINLQC' A
#
# COMPACT_ATOMS: atom_id res chain seq x y z
N MET A 1 -14.93 -13.90 -3.52
CA MET A 1 -13.70 -14.24 -4.28
C MET A 1 -12.92 -12.95 -4.41
N GLY A 2 -11.73 -12.86 -3.81
CA GLY A 2 -10.95 -11.62 -3.83
C GLY A 2 -10.49 -11.29 -5.25
N ASN A 3 -10.78 -10.09 -5.73
CA ASN A 3 -10.44 -9.61 -7.09
C ASN A 3 -9.13 -8.81 -7.12
N TYR A 4 -8.51 -8.64 -5.96
CA TYR A 4 -7.34 -7.80 -5.77
C TYR A 4 -6.18 -8.58 -5.16
N VAL A 5 -4.98 -8.19 -5.56
CA VAL A 5 -3.74 -8.65 -4.95
C VAL A 5 -2.98 -7.46 -4.37
N TRP A 6 -2.20 -7.73 -3.34
CA TRP A 6 -1.35 -6.76 -2.68
C TRP A 6 0.11 -7.10 -2.93
N SER A 7 0.91 -6.10 -3.33
CA SER A 7 2.37 -6.22 -3.38
C SER A 7 2.97 -5.41 -2.23
N ALA A 8 3.61 -6.10 -1.28
CA ALA A 8 4.27 -5.44 -0.15
C ALA A 8 5.50 -4.63 -0.59
N GLN A 9 6.28 -5.16 -1.54
CA GLN A 9 7.40 -4.44 -2.14
C GLN A 9 7.00 -3.12 -2.79
N ASN A 10 5.97 -3.15 -3.64
CA ASN A 10 5.52 -1.97 -4.39
C ASN A 10 4.50 -1.10 -3.60
N ARG A 11 4.01 -1.60 -2.46
CA ARG A 11 2.99 -0.96 -1.60
C ARG A 11 1.71 -0.57 -2.34
N VAL A 12 1.31 -1.42 -3.28
CA VAL A 12 0.23 -1.15 -4.22
C VAL A 12 -0.75 -2.31 -4.27
N PHE A 13 -2.03 -1.97 -4.49
CA PHE A 13 -3.07 -2.92 -4.80
C PHE A 13 -3.22 -3.02 -6.32
N LEU A 14 -3.28 -4.24 -6.83
CA LEU A 14 -3.43 -4.54 -8.24
C LEU A 14 -4.69 -5.37 -8.43
N ALA A 15 -5.45 -5.08 -9.47
CA ALA A 15 -6.57 -5.93 -9.84
C ALA A 15 -6.03 -7.24 -10.46
N GLU A 16 -6.55 -8.38 -10.03
CA GLU A 16 -6.13 -9.70 -10.54
C GLU A 16 -6.29 -9.78 -12.07
N ALA A 17 -7.34 -9.16 -12.60
CA ALA A 17 -7.60 -9.08 -14.04
C ALA A 17 -6.54 -8.28 -14.83
N LEU A 18 -5.79 -7.39 -14.19
CA LEU A 18 -4.76 -6.55 -14.84
C LEU A 18 -3.34 -7.09 -14.65
N LEU A 19 -3.14 -8.13 -13.83
CA LEU A 19 -1.84 -8.78 -13.63
C LEU A 19 -1.08 -9.10 -14.93
N PRO A 20 -1.70 -9.71 -15.96
CA PRO A 20 -0.97 -9.98 -17.20
C PRO A 20 -0.44 -8.72 -17.89
N SER A 21 -1.13 -7.58 -17.77
CA SER A 21 -0.66 -6.30 -18.33
C SER A 21 0.52 -5.73 -17.54
N TYR A 22 0.54 -5.92 -16.22
CA TYR A 22 1.66 -5.49 -15.38
C TYR A 22 2.90 -6.38 -15.61
N ASP A 23 2.70 -7.68 -15.78
CA ASP A 23 3.75 -8.65 -16.12
C ASP A 23 4.42 -8.29 -17.46
N ASP A 24 3.61 -8.03 -18.49
CA ASP A 24 4.09 -7.59 -19.82
C ASP A 24 4.84 -6.24 -19.75
N ALA A 25 4.40 -5.34 -18.87
CA ALA A 25 5.09 -4.08 -18.59
C ALA A 25 6.40 -4.24 -17.78
N GLY A 26 6.77 -5.48 -17.40
CA GLY A 26 8.00 -5.78 -16.65
C GLY A 26 7.91 -5.46 -15.16
N TRP A 27 6.70 -5.38 -14.58
CA TRP A 27 6.54 -5.18 -13.15
C TRP A 27 6.94 -6.42 -12.36
N ASN A 28 7.57 -6.22 -11.21
CA ASN A 28 7.88 -7.33 -10.33
C ASN A 28 6.65 -7.73 -9.50
N LEU A 29 6.02 -8.84 -9.93
CA LEU A 29 4.83 -9.41 -9.30
C LEU A 29 5.14 -10.62 -8.39
N SER A 30 6.41 -10.90 -8.09
CA SER A 30 6.81 -12.11 -7.33
C SER A 30 6.32 -12.12 -5.88
N ASP A 31 5.99 -10.95 -5.33
CA ASP A 31 5.58 -10.72 -3.94
C ASP A 31 4.08 -10.40 -3.82
N ILE A 32 3.29 -10.64 -4.87
CA ILE A 32 1.85 -10.44 -4.79
C ILE A 32 1.21 -11.51 -3.92
N ILE A 33 0.34 -11.08 -3.01
CA ILE A 33 -0.50 -11.96 -2.21
C ILE A 33 -1.96 -11.66 -2.50
N LYS A 34 -2.78 -12.72 -2.58
CA LYS A 34 -4.22 -12.58 -2.74
C LYS A 34 -4.82 -12.08 -1.42
N ILE A 35 -5.57 -10.99 -1.49
CA ILE A 35 -6.24 -10.39 -0.34
C ILE A 35 -7.75 -10.45 -0.51
N ASP A 36 -8.48 -10.29 0.59
CA ASP A 36 -9.92 -10.11 0.54
C ASP A 36 -10.28 -8.69 0.09
N ASP A 37 -11.42 -8.55 -0.58
CA ASP A 37 -11.92 -7.25 -1.05
C ASP A 37 -12.16 -6.30 0.14
N SER A 38 -12.47 -6.83 1.34
CA SER A 38 -12.61 -6.04 2.56
C SER A 38 -11.32 -5.32 2.94
N ILE A 39 -10.16 -5.99 2.81
CA ILE A 39 -8.83 -5.41 3.06
C ILE A 39 -8.54 -4.33 2.02
N TYR A 40 -8.83 -4.60 0.75
CA TYR A 40 -8.68 -3.61 -0.30
C TYR A 40 -9.53 -2.36 0.00
N ILE A 41 -10.81 -2.51 0.34
CA ILE A 41 -11.70 -1.38 0.65
C ILE A 41 -11.19 -0.58 1.85
N GLU A 42 -10.76 -1.25 2.92
CA GLU A 42 -10.25 -0.59 4.13
C GLU A 42 -8.99 0.22 3.86
N PHE A 43 -8.01 -0.33 3.14
CA PHE A 43 -6.69 0.28 2.96
C PHE A 43 -6.52 1.06 1.65
N ASN A 44 -7.42 0.92 0.69
CA ASN A 44 -7.43 1.70 -0.55
C ASN A 44 -8.26 3.00 -0.41
N GLY A 45 -9.03 3.13 0.67
CA GLY A 45 -9.77 4.34 1.01
C GLY A 45 -8.91 5.46 1.59
N ASN A 46 -9.57 6.43 2.23
CA ASN A 46 -8.92 7.56 2.88
C ASN A 46 -8.16 7.09 4.15
N PRO A 47 -6.86 7.44 4.29
CA PRO A 47 -6.13 7.17 5.51
C PRO A 47 -6.74 7.90 6.72
N PRO A 48 -6.75 7.27 7.91
CA PRO A 48 -7.06 7.95 9.16
C PRO A 48 -6.12 9.15 9.39
N VAL A 49 -6.60 10.17 10.11
CA VAL A 49 -5.81 11.36 10.44
C VAL A 49 -4.53 10.94 11.18
N GLY A 50 -3.38 11.40 10.70
CA GLY A 50 -2.08 11.09 11.31
C GLY A 50 -1.48 9.74 10.91
N LYS A 51 -2.15 8.96 10.05
CA LYS A 51 -1.67 7.67 9.58
C LYS A 51 -1.42 7.66 8.07
N GLN A 52 -0.58 6.73 7.63
CA GLN A 52 -0.36 6.43 6.21
C GLN A 52 -0.43 4.92 5.98
N ARG A 53 -0.67 4.52 4.73
CA ARG A 53 -0.63 3.10 4.35
C ARG A 53 0.84 2.65 4.36
N GLY A 54 1.15 1.78 5.31
CA GLY A 54 2.42 1.10 5.43
C GLY A 54 2.28 -0.40 5.20
N VAL A 55 3.36 -1.11 5.49
CA VAL A 55 3.43 -2.57 5.40
C VAL A 55 3.83 -3.10 6.76
N ILE A 56 3.04 -4.00 7.32
CA ILE A 56 3.36 -4.73 8.56
C ILE A 56 3.23 -6.22 8.25
N ASN A 57 4.33 -6.97 8.44
CA ASN A 57 4.38 -8.41 8.19
C ASN A 57 3.90 -8.82 6.77
N GLY A 58 4.21 -8.01 5.76
CA GLY A 58 3.79 -8.26 4.37
C GLY A 58 2.34 -7.91 4.05
N MET A 59 1.55 -7.44 5.03
CA MET A 59 0.17 -6.98 4.82
C MET A 59 0.06 -5.45 4.87
N PRO A 60 -0.92 -4.86 4.18
CA PRO A 60 -1.21 -3.44 4.29
C PRO A 60 -1.69 -3.12 5.71
N ALA A 61 -1.16 -2.04 6.28
CA ALA A 61 -1.57 -1.59 7.61
C ALA A 61 -1.48 -0.07 7.72
N TRP A 62 -2.30 0.51 8.58
CA TRP A 62 -2.22 1.93 8.91
C TRP A 62 -1.11 2.15 9.92
N VAL A 63 0.03 2.65 9.44
CA VAL A 63 1.16 3.04 10.27
C VAL A 63 1.06 4.51 10.62
N ASP A 64 1.56 4.88 11.80
CA ASP A 64 1.64 6.29 12.17
C ASP A 64 2.59 7.01 11.22
N LEU A 65 2.20 8.21 10.80
CA LEU A 65 3.11 9.08 10.07
C LEU A 65 4.35 9.30 10.93
N PRO A 66 5.58 9.17 10.37
CA PRO A 66 6.76 9.54 11.14
C PRO A 66 6.56 10.98 11.62
N PRO A 67 6.95 11.29 12.88
CA PRO A 67 6.88 12.67 13.35
C PRO A 67 7.61 13.51 12.33
N ARG A 68 6.93 14.53 11.78
CA ARG A 68 7.60 15.50 10.93
C ARG A 68 8.84 15.93 11.71
N PRO A 69 10.06 15.83 11.15
CA PRO A 69 11.21 16.35 11.86
C PRO A 69 10.85 17.76 12.27
N VAL A 70 10.92 18.05 13.57
CA VAL A 70 10.82 19.40 14.12
C VAL A 70 12.03 20.14 13.56
N GLY A 71 11.86 20.63 12.34
CA GLY A 71 12.79 21.51 11.65
C GLY A 71 12.53 22.89 12.19
N ILE A 72 13.23 23.17 13.29
CA ILE A 72 13.78 24.45 13.71
C ILE A 72 13.17 25.66 13.00
N ASN A 73 12.48 26.47 13.80
CA ASN A 73 12.29 27.91 13.58
C ASN A 73 13.48 28.51 12.80
N LEU A 74 13.37 28.63 11.48
CA LEU A 74 14.18 29.54 10.68
C LEU A 74 13.59 30.94 10.88
N GLN A 75 13.73 31.43 12.11
CA GLN A 75 13.87 32.85 12.37
C GLN A 75 15.34 33.19 12.06
N CYS A 76 15.56 33.78 10.90
CA CYS A 76 16.48 34.90 10.68
C CYS A 76 15.90 35.71 9.52
#